data_AF-A0A7W0PI54-F1
#
_entry.id   AF-A0A7W0PI54-F1
#
_cell.length_a   1.000
_cell.length_b   1.000
_cell.length_c   1.000
_cell.angle_alpha   90.00
_cell.angle_beta   90.00
_cell.angle_gamma   90.00
#
_symmetry.space_group_name_H-M   'P 1'
#
loop_
_entity.id
_entity.type
_entity.pdbx_description
1 polymer ?
#
loop_
_entity_poly.entity_id
_entity_poly.type
_entity_poly.pdbx_seq_one_letter_code
_entity_poly.pdbx_strand_id
1 'polypeptide(L)'
;MWEWFRRNFGPPVTLPEPPIPEQPVACIVQEVQILAERFIGAYNGGDFPALDGIFAQEPDFEWYSTGAPGERLLPLAGDRASLVPYFRERHELGERLTMHSFRFNGNTRVARPYGNFEYTLTRSADDLAPTTYVGKGAARCYRGQQDVLFVWAMASA
;
A
#
# COMPACT_ATOMS: atom_id res chain seq x y z
N MET A 1 44.01 -14.87 -34.22
CA MET A 1 43.48 -14.47 -32.88
C MET A 1 41.97 -14.30 -32.87
N TRP A 2 41.33 -13.77 -33.93
CA TRP A 2 39.86 -13.65 -34.01
C TRP A 2 39.05 -14.92 -34.33
N GLU A 3 39.66 -15.92 -34.95
CA GLU A 3 38.96 -17.17 -35.31
C GLU A 3 38.77 -18.13 -34.11
N TRP A 4 39.56 -18.00 -33.05
CA TRP A 4 39.45 -18.83 -31.84
C TRP A 4 38.24 -18.44 -30.97
N PHE A 5 37.91 -17.15 -30.90
CA PHE A 5 36.75 -16.66 -30.13
C PHE A 5 35.41 -17.10 -30.75
N ARG A 6 35.29 -17.07 -32.09
CA ARG A 6 34.07 -17.48 -32.80
C ARG A 6 33.78 -18.98 -32.72
N ARG A 7 34.80 -19.81 -32.48
CA ARG A 7 34.65 -21.28 -32.35
C ARG A 7 34.22 -21.73 -30.96
N ASN A 8 34.53 -20.96 -29.91
CA ASN A 8 34.33 -21.37 -28.52
C ASN A 8 33.14 -20.70 -27.82
N PHE A 9 32.62 -19.60 -28.38
CA PHE A 9 31.43 -18.94 -27.89
C PHE A 9 30.35 -18.98 -28.98
N GLY A 10 29.25 -19.68 -28.71
CA GLY A 10 28.06 -19.65 -29.57
C GLY A 10 27.50 -18.23 -29.72
N PRO A 11 26.52 -18.01 -30.62
CA PRO A 11 25.89 -16.70 -30.74
C PRO A 11 25.38 -16.25 -29.36
N PRO A 12 25.51 -14.95 -29.02
CA PRO A 12 24.99 -14.44 -27.76
C PRO A 12 23.50 -14.81 -27.68
N VAL A 13 23.13 -15.53 -26.62
CA VAL A 13 21.74 -15.82 -26.30
C VAL A 13 21.10 -14.48 -25.97
N THR A 14 20.22 -13.99 -26.84
CA THR A 14 19.33 -12.86 -26.51
C THR A 14 18.38 -13.34 -25.44
N LEU A 15 18.65 -12.97 -24.18
CA LEU A 15 17.68 -13.13 -23.10
C LEU A 15 16.42 -12.32 -23.48
N PRO A 16 15.21 -12.84 -23.26
CA PRO A 16 14.00 -12.06 -23.45
C PRO A 16 14.09 -10.81 -22.57
N GLU A 17 13.76 -9.66 -23.15
CA GLU A 17 13.64 -8.41 -22.40
C GLU A 17 12.62 -8.64 -21.27
N PRO A 18 12.90 -8.20 -20.03
CA PRO A 18 11.95 -8.37 -18.94
C PRO A 18 10.62 -7.72 -19.34
N PRO A 19 9.47 -8.34 -19.00
CA PRO A 19 8.18 -7.76 -19.33
C PRO A 19 8.09 -6.37 -18.72
N ILE A 20 7.58 -5.41 -19.50
CA ILE A 20 7.33 -4.05 -19.02
C ILE A 20 6.41 -4.15 -17.80
N PRO A 21 6.74 -3.50 -16.67
CA PRO A 21 5.86 -3.48 -15.50
C PRO A 21 4.47 -3.01 -15.91
N GLU A 22 3.45 -3.77 -15.50
CA GLU A 22 2.06 -3.40 -15.76
C GLU A 22 1.80 -1.99 -15.23
N GLN A 23 1.20 -1.14 -16.07
CA GLN A 23 0.87 0.21 -15.66
C GLN A 23 -0.47 0.21 -14.93
N PRO A 24 -0.61 1.02 -13.87
CA PRO A 24 -1.88 1.14 -13.18
C PRO A 24 -2.93 1.72 -14.14
N VAL A 25 -4.16 1.28 -13.96
CA VAL A 25 -5.33 1.73 -14.71
C VAL A 25 -6.28 2.50 -13.79
N ALA A 26 -7.31 3.11 -14.37
CA ALA A 26 -8.35 3.73 -13.56
C ALA A 26 -9.05 2.67 -12.69
N CYS A 27 -9.07 2.93 -11.39
CA CYS A 27 -9.78 2.10 -10.42
C CYS A 27 -11.29 2.21 -10.60
N ILE A 28 -12.01 1.12 -10.33
CA ILE A 28 -13.44 1.18 -10.04
C ILE A 28 -13.66 1.25 -8.52
N VAL A 29 -14.83 1.74 -8.11
CA VAL A 29 -15.17 1.97 -6.68
C VAL A 29 -14.98 0.70 -5.85
N GLN A 30 -15.44 -0.44 -6.37
CA GLN A 30 -15.44 -1.72 -5.68
C GLN A 30 -14.02 -2.24 -5.41
N GLU A 31 -13.09 -2.05 -6.35
CA GLU A 31 -11.68 -2.45 -6.19
C GLU A 31 -11.06 -1.75 -4.97
N VAL A 32 -11.23 -0.43 -4.89
CA VAL A 32 -10.65 0.38 -3.82
C VAL A 32 -11.30 0.09 -2.47
N GLN A 33 -12.63 -0.14 -2.45
CA GLN A 33 -13.32 -0.50 -1.22
C GLN A 33 -12.84 -1.86 -0.69
N ILE A 34 -12.78 -2.89 -1.55
CA ILE A 34 -12.28 -4.22 -1.17
C ILE A 34 -10.84 -4.14 -0.68
N LEU A 35 -10.00 -3.33 -1.32
CA LEU A 35 -8.61 -3.13 -0.91
C LEU A 35 -8.51 -2.48 0.49
N ALA A 36 -9.32 -1.46 0.78
CA ALA A 36 -9.36 -0.84 2.09
C ALA A 36 -9.89 -1.80 3.18
N GLU A 37 -10.90 -2.61 2.87
CA GLU A 37 -11.42 -3.65 3.77
C GLU A 37 -10.38 -4.75 4.03
N ARG A 38 -9.65 -5.18 2.99
CA ARG A 38 -8.54 -6.14 3.11
C ARG A 38 -7.42 -5.61 4.00
N PHE A 39 -7.06 -4.33 3.86
CA PHE A 39 -6.09 -3.69 4.73
C PHE A 39 -6.53 -3.79 6.20
N ILE A 40 -7.76 -3.39 6.51
CA ILE A 40 -8.29 -3.41 7.88
C ILE A 40 -8.36 -4.83 8.44
N GLY A 41 -8.81 -5.79 7.62
CA GLY A 41 -8.84 -7.20 8.00
C GLY A 41 -7.46 -7.76 8.35
N ALA A 42 -6.47 -7.52 7.48
CA ALA A 42 -5.09 -7.95 7.70
C ALA A 42 -4.45 -7.26 8.92
N TYR A 43 -4.70 -5.97 9.11
CA TYR A 43 -4.24 -5.19 10.26
C TYR A 43 -4.75 -5.76 11.58
N ASN A 44 -6.07 -5.95 11.67
CA ASN A 44 -6.73 -6.48 12.85
C ASN A 44 -6.37 -7.96 13.10
N GLY A 45 -6.10 -8.72 12.05
CA GLY A 45 -5.71 -10.13 12.13
C GLY A 45 -4.23 -10.38 12.43
N GLY A 46 -3.37 -9.35 12.33
CA GLY A 46 -1.91 -9.52 12.48
C GLY A 46 -1.26 -10.24 11.29
N ASP A 47 -1.88 -10.17 10.10
CA ASP A 47 -1.35 -10.78 8.88
C ASP A 47 -0.32 -9.85 8.23
N PHE A 48 0.88 -9.83 8.81
CA PHE A 48 1.97 -8.98 8.37
C PHE A 48 2.44 -9.24 6.92
N PRO A 49 2.52 -10.50 6.44
CA PRO A 49 2.80 -10.76 5.02
C PRO A 49 1.73 -10.15 4.09
N ALA A 50 0.44 -10.26 4.43
CA ALA A 50 -0.60 -9.62 3.63
C ALA A 50 -0.49 -8.09 3.67
N LEU A 51 -0.23 -7.50 4.85
CA LEU A 51 -0.03 -6.06 4.98
C LEU A 51 1.14 -5.55 4.13
N ASP A 52 2.23 -6.30 4.05
CA ASP A 52 3.38 -5.95 3.21
C ASP A 52 3.00 -5.94 1.71
N GLY A 53 2.16 -6.88 1.27
CA GLY A 53 1.67 -6.94 -0.12
C GLY A 53 0.56 -5.94 -0.45
N ILE A 54 -0.18 -5.44 0.54
CA ILE A 54 -1.27 -4.48 0.34
C ILE A 54 -0.73 -3.07 0.04
N PHE A 55 0.42 -2.72 0.61
CA PHE A 55 1.05 -1.43 0.33
C PHE A 55 2.03 -1.54 -0.83
N ALA A 56 2.03 -0.51 -1.68
CA ALA A 56 3.00 -0.35 -2.76
C ALA A 56 4.44 -0.47 -2.22
N GLN A 57 5.32 -0.98 -3.06
CA GLN A 57 6.76 -1.00 -2.80
C GLN A 57 7.37 0.33 -3.25
N GLU A 58 8.59 0.62 -2.79
CA GLU A 58 9.36 1.74 -3.35
C GLU A 58 9.60 1.55 -4.86
N PRO A 59 9.58 2.63 -5.67
CA PRO A 59 9.42 4.04 -5.29
C PRO A 59 7.95 4.52 -5.26
N ASP A 60 6.99 3.59 -5.37
CA ASP A 60 5.57 3.94 -5.55
C ASP A 60 4.84 4.21 -4.23
N PHE A 61 5.39 3.76 -3.10
CA PHE A 61 4.88 4.12 -1.78
C PHE A 61 5.10 5.61 -1.50
N GLU A 62 4.06 6.28 -1.02
CA GLU A 62 4.17 7.70 -0.66
C GLU A 62 4.15 7.88 0.86
N TRP A 63 3.07 7.46 1.54
CA TRP A 63 3.05 7.51 3.00
C TRP A 63 1.95 6.67 3.66
N TYR A 64 2.26 6.23 4.89
CA TYR A 64 1.30 5.84 5.91
C TYR A 64 1.41 6.82 7.09
N SER A 65 0.37 7.60 7.37
CA SER A 65 0.41 8.66 8.38
C SER A 65 -0.74 8.55 9.38
N THR A 66 -0.41 8.68 10.67
CA THR A 66 -1.36 8.63 11.79
C THR A 66 -1.08 9.73 12.81
N GLY A 67 -2.14 10.21 13.46
CA GLY A 67 -2.03 11.04 14.66
C GLY A 67 -1.81 10.23 15.94
N ALA A 68 -1.56 10.93 17.04
CA ALA A 68 -1.34 10.34 18.37
C ALA A 68 -2.59 9.65 18.95
N PRO A 69 -2.43 8.68 19.87
CA PRO A 69 -1.19 7.97 20.21
C PRO A 69 -0.76 6.98 19.10
N GLY A 70 0.48 6.53 19.13
CA GLY A 70 1.04 5.71 18.03
C GLY A 70 1.12 6.51 16.74
N GLU A 71 1.59 7.75 16.83
CA GLU A 71 1.77 8.62 15.69
C GLU A 71 2.89 8.10 14.77
N ARG A 72 2.65 8.19 13.47
CA ARG A 72 3.65 7.92 12.45
C ARG A 72 3.71 9.12 11.53
N LEU A 73 4.29 10.19 12.05
CA LEU A 73 4.48 11.43 11.31
C LEU A 73 5.86 11.44 10.64
N LEU A 74 6.11 12.46 9.83
CA LEU A 74 7.39 12.61 9.12
C LEU A 74 8.59 12.52 10.09
N PRO A 75 9.70 11.85 9.70
CA PRO A 75 9.94 11.23 8.39
C PRO A 75 9.37 9.80 8.25
N LEU A 76 8.97 9.15 9.34
CA LEU A 76 8.57 7.74 9.35
C LEU A 76 7.35 7.45 8.47
N ALA A 77 6.49 8.45 8.26
CA ALA A 77 5.32 8.30 7.41
C ALA A 77 5.67 7.81 6.00
N GLY A 78 6.77 8.31 5.42
CA GLY A 78 7.23 7.96 4.07
C GLY A 78 8.27 6.84 4.01
N ASP A 79 8.71 6.30 5.15
CA ASP A 79 9.65 5.19 5.16
C ASP A 79 8.91 3.86 4.98
N ARG A 80 8.88 3.33 3.75
CA ARG A 80 8.19 2.06 3.47
C ARG A 80 8.73 0.87 4.27
N ALA A 81 10.03 0.85 4.56
CA ALA A 81 10.69 -0.31 5.19
C ALA A 81 10.27 -0.47 6.66
N SER A 82 9.94 0.62 7.35
CA SER A 82 9.47 0.57 8.73
C SER A 82 7.96 0.30 8.87
N LEU A 83 7.23 0.08 7.77
CA LEU A 83 5.77 -0.05 7.81
C LEU A 83 5.30 -1.32 8.54
N VAL A 84 5.85 -2.48 8.19
CA VAL A 84 5.52 -3.75 8.86
C VAL A 84 5.96 -3.79 10.32
N PRO A 85 7.20 -3.36 10.69
CA PRO A 85 7.59 -3.22 12.09
C PRO A 85 6.59 -2.39 12.92
N TYR A 86 6.15 -1.25 12.39
CA TYR A 86 5.15 -0.42 13.05
C TYR A 86 3.80 -1.12 13.20
N PHE A 87 3.31 -1.83 12.17
CA PHE A 87 2.08 -2.61 12.29
C PHE A 87 2.17 -3.68 13.37
N ARG A 88 3.33 -4.32 13.52
CA ARG A 88 3.57 -5.31 14.56
C ARG A 88 3.52 -4.69 15.95
N GLU A 89 4.22 -3.57 16.15
CA GLU A 89 4.19 -2.82 17.42
C GLU A 89 2.77 -2.42 17.81
N ARG A 90 2.01 -1.85 16.86
CA ARG A 90 0.63 -1.43 17.14
C ARG A 90 -0.30 -2.62 17.38
N HIS A 91 -0.11 -3.74 16.68
CA HIS A 91 -0.87 -4.96 16.91
C HIS A 91 -0.57 -5.58 18.29
N GLU A 92 0.68 -5.50 18.78
CA GLU A 92 1.07 -5.93 20.13
C GLU A 92 0.37 -5.11 21.23
N LEU A 93 0.07 -3.84 20.96
CA LEU A 93 -0.77 -2.98 21.81
C LEU A 93 -2.28 -3.23 21.63
N GLY A 94 -2.66 -4.33 20.98
CA GLY A 94 -4.06 -4.68 20.75
C GLY A 94 -4.78 -3.74 19.79
N GLU A 95 -4.07 -3.00 18.93
CA GLU A 95 -4.71 -2.02 18.06
C GLU A 95 -5.71 -2.66 17.09
N ARG A 96 -6.90 -2.05 16.98
CA ARG A 96 -8.00 -2.43 16.10
C ARG A 96 -8.57 -1.23 15.36
N LEU A 97 -8.91 -1.46 14.10
CA LEU A 97 -9.54 -0.52 13.19
C LEU A 97 -10.93 -1.03 12.80
N THR A 98 -11.95 -0.19 12.90
CA THR A 98 -13.32 -0.51 12.44
C THR A 98 -13.79 0.59 11.52
N MET A 99 -13.91 0.31 10.22
CA MET A 99 -14.40 1.27 9.23
C MET A 99 -15.90 1.46 9.36
N HIS A 100 -16.34 2.72 9.42
CA HIS A 100 -17.75 3.10 9.52
C HIS A 100 -18.30 3.70 8.24
N SER A 101 -17.46 4.42 7.50
CA SER A 101 -17.81 4.96 6.20
C SER A 101 -16.66 4.88 5.24
N PHE A 102 -16.99 4.77 3.95
CA PHE A 102 -16.06 4.79 2.85
C PHE A 102 -16.69 5.60 1.71
N ARG A 103 -15.92 6.49 1.10
CA ARG A 103 -16.33 7.22 -0.10
C ARG A 103 -15.21 7.24 -1.12
N PHE A 104 -15.47 6.71 -2.29
CA PHE A 104 -14.60 6.88 -3.44
C PHE A 104 -14.81 8.27 -4.06
N ASN A 105 -13.72 9.03 -4.17
CA ASN A 105 -13.71 10.41 -4.67
C ASN A 105 -13.33 10.50 -6.17
N GLY A 106 -13.19 9.36 -6.85
CA GLY A 106 -12.84 9.30 -8.27
C GLY A 106 -11.35 9.09 -8.54
N ASN A 107 -11.01 8.97 -9.83
CA ASN A 107 -9.64 8.77 -10.27
C ASN A 107 -8.94 10.09 -10.59
N THR A 108 -7.70 10.24 -10.14
CA THR A 108 -6.79 11.27 -10.67
C THR A 108 -6.35 10.86 -12.08
N ARG A 109 -6.59 11.74 -13.06
CA ARG A 109 -6.28 11.49 -14.47
C ARG A 109 -4.87 11.99 -14.82
N VAL A 110 -3.87 11.17 -14.54
CA VAL A 110 -2.47 11.39 -14.92
C VAL A 110 -1.93 10.15 -15.63
N ALA A 111 -0.69 10.22 -16.16
CA ALA A 111 -0.09 9.13 -16.95
C ALA A 111 -0.17 7.77 -16.25
N ARG A 112 0.02 7.76 -14.93
CA ARG A 112 -0.28 6.64 -14.06
C ARG A 112 -1.52 7.01 -13.23
N PRO A 113 -2.74 6.60 -13.59
CA PRO A 113 -3.96 6.95 -12.83
C PRO A 113 -3.97 6.28 -11.45
N TYR A 114 -4.76 6.84 -10.54
CA TYR A 114 -5.00 6.28 -9.22
C TYR A 114 -6.36 6.69 -8.67
N GLY A 115 -6.93 5.83 -7.83
CA GLY A 115 -8.21 6.06 -7.17
C GLY A 115 -8.04 6.77 -5.83
N ASN A 116 -8.80 7.83 -5.59
CA ASN A 116 -8.81 8.56 -4.31
C ASN A 116 -10.03 8.16 -3.50
N PHE A 117 -9.86 8.06 -2.18
CA PHE A 117 -10.98 7.80 -1.28
C PHE A 117 -10.79 8.49 0.06
N GLU A 118 -11.88 8.60 0.80
CA GLU A 118 -11.91 9.00 2.19
C GLU A 118 -12.75 8.02 2.99
N TYR A 119 -12.54 8.02 4.30
CA TYR A 119 -13.22 7.11 5.20
C TYR A 119 -13.31 7.70 6.60
N THR A 120 -14.18 7.11 7.40
CA THR A 120 -14.14 7.24 8.85
C THR A 120 -13.98 5.86 9.48
N LEU A 121 -13.22 5.80 10.56
CA LEU A 121 -13.06 4.58 11.34
C LEU A 121 -12.98 4.87 12.82
N THR A 122 -13.25 3.86 13.64
CA THR A 122 -12.81 3.85 15.03
C THR A 122 -11.46 3.16 15.11
N ARG A 123 -10.52 3.80 15.81
CA ARG A 123 -9.22 3.26 16.19
C ARG A 123 -9.22 3.06 17.70
N SER A 124 -8.78 1.90 18.17
CA SER A 124 -8.64 1.59 19.59
C SER A 124 -7.42 0.71 19.82
N ALA A 125 -6.76 0.87 20.95
CA ALA A 125 -5.63 0.06 21.41
C ALA A 125 -5.55 0.13 22.94
N ASP A 126 -4.65 -0.62 23.57
CA ASP A 126 -4.47 -0.56 25.03
C ASP A 126 -4.03 0.84 25.50
N ASP A 127 -3.29 1.57 24.67
CA ASP A 127 -2.87 2.96 24.89
C ASP A 127 -3.83 4.00 24.31
N LEU A 128 -4.95 3.57 23.71
CA LEU A 128 -5.88 4.43 22.98
C LEU A 128 -7.34 4.00 23.21
N ALA A 129 -8.07 4.80 23.97
CA ALA A 129 -9.52 4.66 24.05
C ALA A 129 -10.15 4.71 22.65
N PRO A 130 -11.23 3.96 22.38
CA PRO A 130 -11.91 3.97 21.08
C PRO A 130 -12.21 5.40 20.61
N THR A 131 -11.54 5.81 19.54
CA THR A 131 -11.53 7.19 19.04
C THR A 131 -11.89 7.20 17.56
N THR A 132 -12.72 8.15 17.16
CA THR A 132 -13.09 8.34 15.75
C THR A 132 -11.97 9.05 15.00
N TYR A 133 -11.60 8.50 13.85
CA TYR A 133 -10.64 9.07 12.93
C TYR A 133 -11.32 9.35 11.59
N VAL A 134 -10.93 10.47 10.98
CA VAL A 134 -11.17 10.78 9.57
C VAL A 134 -9.91 10.47 8.79
N GLY A 135 -10.06 9.94 7.58
CA GLY A 135 -8.90 9.58 6.78
C GLY A 135 -9.09 9.74 5.28
N LYS A 136 -7.95 9.72 4.60
CA LYS A 136 -7.82 9.77 3.14
C LYS A 136 -6.86 8.67 2.70
N GLY A 137 -7.13 8.11 1.54
CA GLY A 137 -6.23 7.14 0.93
C GLY A 137 -6.21 7.25 -0.58
N ALA A 138 -5.21 6.60 -1.16
CA ALA A 138 -5.09 6.46 -2.59
C ALA A 138 -4.61 5.05 -2.96
N ALA A 139 -5.17 4.53 -4.05
CA ALA A 139 -4.93 3.18 -4.54
C ALA A 139 -4.47 3.18 -5.99
N ARG A 140 -3.56 2.26 -6.31
CA ARG A 140 -3.20 1.86 -7.67
C ARG A 140 -3.95 0.58 -7.99
N CYS A 141 -4.70 0.58 -9.08
CA CYS A 141 -5.42 -0.61 -9.54
C CYS A 141 -4.79 -1.15 -10.81
N TYR A 142 -4.77 -2.48 -10.92
CA TYR A 142 -4.17 -3.21 -12.02
C TYR A 142 -5.21 -4.20 -12.58
N ARG A 143 -4.86 -4.89 -13.68
CA ARG A 143 -5.72 -5.91 -14.29
C ARG A 143 -5.09 -7.28 -14.25
N GLY A 144 -3.77 -7.37 -14.38
CA GLY A 144 -2.99 -8.60 -14.24
C GLY A 144 -2.29 -8.76 -12.89
N GLN A 145 -2.27 -7.70 -12.07
CA GLN A 145 -1.60 -7.66 -10.78
C GLN A 145 -2.58 -7.30 -9.64
N GLN A 146 -2.11 -7.47 -8.40
CA GLN A 146 -2.85 -7.07 -7.22
C GLN A 146 -2.89 -5.54 -7.08
N ASP A 147 -4.06 -5.00 -6.75
CA ASP A 147 -4.23 -3.60 -6.38
C ASP A 147 -3.51 -3.27 -5.07
N VAL A 148 -2.96 -2.06 -4.96
CA VAL A 148 -2.17 -1.64 -3.78
C VAL A 148 -2.54 -0.25 -3.29
N LEU A 149 -2.44 -0.06 -1.97
CA LEU A 149 -2.46 1.24 -1.34
C LEU A 149 -1.08 1.88 -1.44
N PHE A 150 -1.02 3.15 -1.80
CA PHE A 150 0.24 3.90 -1.73
C PHE A 150 0.16 5.12 -0.82
N VAL A 151 -1.06 5.50 -0.43
CA VAL A 151 -1.34 6.50 0.60
C VAL A 151 -2.40 5.97 1.54
N TRP A 152 -2.12 6.07 2.85
CA TRP A 152 -3.11 5.95 3.92
C TRP A 152 -2.81 7.01 4.98
N ALA A 153 -3.75 7.91 5.24
CA ALA A 153 -3.57 8.97 6.22
C ALA A 153 -4.81 9.13 7.08
N MET A 154 -4.63 9.21 8.39
CA MET A 154 -5.74 9.39 9.32
C MET A 154 -5.35 10.25 10.53
N ALA A 155 -6.31 11.04 11.01
CA ALA A 155 -6.19 11.81 12.24
C ALA A 155 -7.50 11.73 13.03
N SER A 156 -7.43 11.96 14.34
CA SER A 156 -8.63 12.07 15.17
C SER A 156 -9.54 13.17 14.61
N ALA A 157 -10.83 12.87 14.53
CA ALA A 157 -11.85 13.80 14.05
C ALA A 157 -12.04 15.00 14.99
#